data_AF-A0A4D4M8M9-F1
#
_entry.id   AF-A0A4D4M8M9-F1
#
_cell.length_a   1.000
_cell.length_b   1.000
_cell.length_c   1.000
_cell.angle_alpha   90.00
_cell.angle_beta   90.00
_cell.angle_gamma   90.00
#
_symmetry.space_group_name_H-M   'P 1'
#
loop_
_entity.id
_entity.type
_entity.pdbx_description
1 polymer ?
#
loop_
_entity_poly.entity_id
_entity_poly.type
_entity_poly.pdbx_seq_one_letter_code
_entity_poly.pdbx_strand_id
1 'polypeptide(L)'
;MREAFVLGRGSRSWIILPRGIRLLRDEEAEAIVRHEMGHIAAGDVTLVWLTRGVWWALLPVLLVAPFVAAVQGWRWEHTTPWRMLSHPFWAEYGVRALVLAVIAVLVAQMIMRSREHEADLTAARGQSVAPWEALLAGPRPAERTWHDTARANHPTHQRRLTVLRDPHLQLRPTVLDALVVGLLAAVLLDSVDGLATLLLTGTSWSAAPVSALTAGLLLAVGWGFAVWRDARARQAETVPPSRWLHLALGVSTAAGLLVRLQGTGITEEGTMRGWPLLIVLPLAVVGAAALSSAFAGLWSRRRGTEHTTSRERLTMLVVNTLLFTGALWLAMDFCLFLRLFDAAPVLNAALLAGPYSPSSAHKAAALAVIAVSAAWPALRGTHPRGHRGRPALTAVGVAIASAATRLAYRPTATAADWTGTWRLDVLTALCAGTVCAVTLIALRGSGGLGHALYAAPMATVLTVTVLWAARFGSWKHPFEAWGTVLVESSLAGLAVVLLALAVPAGQLPAWGSTRREVNIAVPVLAVITAVAAVLALQHSGNVLLLR
;
A
#
# COMPACT_ATOMS: atom_id res chain seq x y z
N MET A 1 -24.81 -34.67 -15.45
CA MET A 1 -23.53 -33.96 -15.28
C MET A 1 -23.10 -33.45 -16.64
N ARG A 2 -22.87 -32.13 -16.78
CA ARG A 2 -22.58 -31.47 -18.07
C ARG A 2 -21.11 -31.10 -18.26
N GLU A 3 -20.29 -31.08 -17.20
CA GLU A 3 -18.90 -30.59 -17.23
C GLU A 3 -17.94 -31.62 -16.60
N ALA A 4 -16.67 -31.58 -17.00
CA ALA A 4 -15.60 -32.34 -16.37
C ALA A 4 -15.31 -31.77 -14.97
N PHE A 5 -14.83 -32.61 -14.06
CA PHE A 5 -14.44 -32.14 -12.73
C PHE A 5 -13.39 -33.03 -12.08
N VAL A 6 -12.63 -32.44 -11.16
CA VAL A 6 -11.64 -33.12 -10.33
C VAL A 6 -12.26 -33.57 -9.00
N LEU A 7 -12.03 -34.83 -8.63
CA LEU A 7 -12.35 -35.39 -7.32
C LEU A 7 -11.07 -35.79 -6.58
N GLY A 8 -10.80 -35.17 -5.44
CA GLY A 8 -9.72 -35.58 -4.53
C GLY A 8 -10.21 -36.53 -3.44
N ARG A 9 -9.50 -37.65 -3.22
CA ARG A 9 -9.72 -38.57 -2.09
C ARG A 9 -8.37 -38.96 -1.48
N GLY A 10 -8.02 -38.33 -0.36
CA GLY A 10 -6.71 -38.52 0.29
C GLY A 10 -5.58 -37.99 -0.60
N SER A 11 -4.57 -38.81 -0.86
CA SER A 11 -3.43 -38.47 -1.73
C SER A 11 -3.67 -38.69 -3.23
N ARG A 12 -4.85 -39.16 -3.64
CA ARG A 12 -5.19 -39.45 -5.04
C ARG A 12 -6.25 -38.48 -5.58
N SER A 13 -6.03 -38.02 -6.81
CA SER A 13 -6.96 -37.17 -7.56
C SER A 13 -7.45 -37.90 -8.80
N TRP A 14 -8.74 -37.77 -9.10
CA TRP A 14 -9.40 -38.39 -10.25
C TRP A 14 -10.04 -37.30 -11.10
N ILE A 15 -9.90 -37.39 -12.42
CA ILE A 15 -10.62 -36.54 -13.36
C ILE A 15 -11.83 -37.32 -13.84
N ILE A 16 -13.03 -36.77 -13.64
CA ILE A 16 -14.29 -37.39 -14.07
C ILE A 16 -14.75 -36.68 -15.34
N LEU A 17 -14.79 -37.43 -16.45
CA LEU A 17 -15.16 -36.92 -17.77
C LEU A 17 -16.63 -37.22 -18.07
N PRO A 18 -17.47 -36.22 -18.42
CA PRO A 18 -18.84 -36.46 -18.83
C PRO A 18 -18.89 -37.20 -20.18
N ARG A 19 -19.97 -37.96 -20.42
CA ARG A 19 -20.15 -38.71 -21.68
C ARG A 19 -20.06 -37.81 -22.93
N GLY A 20 -20.42 -36.53 -22.82
CA GLY A 20 -20.37 -35.56 -23.90
C GLY A 20 -18.97 -35.28 -24.45
N ILE A 21 -17.89 -35.55 -23.70
CA ILE A 21 -16.51 -35.41 -24.19
C ILE A 21 -16.24 -36.34 -25.38
N ARG A 22 -16.94 -37.48 -25.48
CA ARG A 22 -16.82 -38.39 -26.62
C ARG A 22 -17.29 -37.81 -27.96
N LEU A 23 -17.98 -36.66 -27.93
CA LEU A 23 -18.45 -35.97 -29.13
C LEU A 23 -17.47 -34.89 -29.60
N LEU A 24 -16.41 -34.63 -28.84
CA LEU A 24 -15.38 -33.64 -29.17
C LEU A 24 -14.27 -34.28 -30.00
N ARG A 25 -13.49 -33.45 -30.70
CA ARG A 25 -12.25 -33.91 -31.34
C ARG A 25 -11.22 -34.28 -30.27
N ASP A 26 -10.31 -35.20 -30.59
CA ASP A 26 -9.29 -35.66 -29.64
C ASP A 26 -8.47 -34.50 -29.05
N GLU A 27 -8.10 -33.51 -29.87
CA GLU A 27 -7.36 -32.32 -29.44
C GLU A 27 -8.17 -31.43 -28.46
N GLU A 28 -9.48 -31.32 -28.66
CA GLU A 28 -10.38 -30.55 -27.79
C GLU A 28 -10.60 -31.29 -26.46
N ALA A 29 -10.80 -32.61 -26.53
CA ALA A 29 -10.91 -33.47 -25.35
C ALA A 29 -9.62 -33.45 -24.53
N GLU A 30 -8.46 -33.51 -25.20
CA GLU A 30 -7.16 -33.41 -24.54
C GLU A 30 -6.95 -32.05 -23.88
N ALA A 31 -7.36 -30.96 -24.52
CA ALA A 31 -7.30 -29.63 -23.93
C ALA A 31 -8.14 -29.53 -22.64
N ILE A 32 -9.33 -30.14 -22.59
CA ILE A 32 -10.14 -30.25 -21.35
C ILE A 32 -9.36 -31.03 -20.28
N VAL A 33 -8.81 -32.19 -20.63
CA VAL A 33 -8.07 -33.01 -19.65
C VAL A 33 -6.87 -32.25 -19.09
N ARG A 34 -6.12 -31.51 -19.94
CA ARG A 34 -4.98 -30.68 -19.48
C ARG A 34 -5.42 -29.54 -18.57
N HIS A 35 -6.57 -28.93 -18.82
CA HIS A 35 -7.17 -27.92 -17.93
C HIS A 35 -7.48 -28.50 -16.55
N GLU A 36 -8.15 -29.66 -16.50
CA GLU A 36 -8.43 -30.36 -15.24
C GLU A 36 -7.13 -30.81 -14.53
N MET A 37 -6.11 -31.24 -15.28
CA MET A 37 -4.78 -31.52 -14.72
C MET A 37 -4.12 -30.24 -14.17
N GLY A 38 -4.38 -29.08 -14.75
CA GLY A 38 -3.97 -27.78 -14.23
C GLY A 38 -4.54 -27.53 -12.84
N HIS A 39 -5.83 -27.78 -12.63
CA HIS A 39 -6.47 -27.69 -11.32
C HIS A 39 -5.84 -28.65 -10.28
N ILE A 40 -5.50 -29.88 -10.69
CA ILE A 40 -4.82 -30.85 -9.83
C ILE A 40 -3.42 -30.37 -9.45
N ALA A 41 -2.61 -30.00 -10.44
CA ALA A 41 -1.23 -29.56 -10.25
C ALA A 41 -1.14 -28.32 -9.35
N ALA A 42 -2.15 -27.46 -9.43
CA ALA A 42 -2.20 -26.24 -8.66
C ALA A 42 -2.91 -26.40 -7.29
N GLY A 43 -3.49 -27.58 -6.99
CA GLY A 43 -4.04 -27.91 -5.67
C GLY A 43 -5.44 -27.36 -5.40
N ASP A 44 -6.26 -27.15 -6.44
CA ASP A 44 -7.55 -26.46 -6.30
C ASP A 44 -8.57 -27.18 -5.43
N VAL A 45 -8.52 -28.50 -5.35
CA VAL A 45 -9.41 -29.27 -4.47
C VAL A 45 -9.24 -28.85 -3.01
N THR A 46 -7.99 -28.71 -2.54
CA THR A 46 -7.69 -28.27 -1.17
C THR A 46 -8.17 -26.84 -0.94
N LEU A 47 -8.01 -25.96 -1.92
CA LEU A 47 -8.45 -24.57 -1.85
C LEU A 47 -9.98 -24.45 -1.78
N VAL A 48 -10.73 -25.29 -2.51
CA VAL A 48 -12.19 -25.34 -2.43
C VAL A 48 -12.65 -25.79 -1.04
N TRP A 49 -11.97 -26.78 -0.43
CA TRP A 49 -12.29 -27.18 0.95
C TRP A 49 -11.92 -26.11 1.96
N LEU A 50 -10.81 -25.39 1.77
CA LEU A 50 -10.45 -24.26 2.60
C LEU A 50 -11.51 -23.14 2.54
N THR A 51 -11.96 -22.76 1.33
CA THR A 51 -12.99 -21.72 1.19
C THR A 51 -14.33 -22.15 1.80
N ARG A 52 -14.72 -23.42 1.68
CA ARG A 52 -15.88 -23.99 2.41
C ARG A 52 -15.68 -23.99 3.92
N GLY A 53 -14.48 -24.32 4.40
CA GLY A 53 -14.15 -24.27 5.83
C GLY A 53 -14.26 -22.85 6.39
N VAL A 54 -13.79 -21.85 5.64
CA VAL A 54 -13.96 -20.42 6.00
C VAL A 54 -15.45 -20.06 6.10
N TRP A 55 -16.28 -20.55 5.18
CA TRP A 55 -17.74 -20.36 5.25
C TRP A 55 -18.35 -20.94 6.53
N TRP A 56 -17.93 -22.15 6.92
CA TRP A 56 -18.40 -22.76 8.16
C TRP A 56 -17.87 -22.07 9.41
N ALA A 57 -16.66 -21.50 9.37
CA ALA A 57 -16.07 -20.74 10.46
C ALA A 57 -16.64 -19.32 10.59
N LEU A 58 -17.10 -18.72 9.49
CA LEU A 58 -17.60 -17.36 9.48
C LEU A 58 -18.85 -17.20 10.34
N LEU A 59 -19.81 -18.13 10.24
CA LEU A 59 -21.04 -18.09 11.04
C LEU A 59 -20.77 -18.06 12.56
N PRO A 60 -20.03 -19.01 13.15
CA PRO A 60 -19.74 -18.97 14.58
C PRO A 60 -18.97 -17.70 14.98
N VAL A 61 -18.00 -17.25 14.18
CA VAL A 61 -17.27 -15.99 14.44
C VAL A 61 -18.23 -14.79 14.50
N LEU A 62 -19.16 -14.69 13.55
CA LEU A 62 -20.18 -13.64 13.51
C LEU A 62 -21.22 -13.76 14.64
N LEU A 63 -21.35 -14.90 15.30
CA LEU A 63 -22.29 -15.11 16.40
C LEU A 63 -21.68 -14.86 17.79
N VAL A 64 -20.35 -14.83 17.91
CA VAL A 64 -19.67 -14.62 19.21
C VAL A 64 -20.06 -13.29 19.85
N ALA A 65 -19.95 -12.17 19.12
CA ALA A 65 -20.26 -10.85 19.68
C ALA A 65 -21.75 -10.70 20.08
N PRO A 66 -22.72 -11.10 19.23
CA PRO A 66 -24.13 -11.22 19.60
C PRO A 66 -24.36 -12.01 20.88
N PHE A 67 -23.70 -13.16 21.00
CA PHE A 67 -23.85 -14.05 22.14
C PHE A 67 -23.31 -13.40 23.43
N VAL A 68 -22.11 -12.80 23.38
CA VAL A 68 -21.52 -12.09 24.52
C VAL A 68 -22.40 -10.92 24.95
N ALA A 69 -22.87 -10.11 24.00
CA ALA A 69 -23.78 -8.99 24.28
C ALA A 69 -25.08 -9.47 24.94
N ALA A 70 -25.65 -10.59 24.46
CA ALA A 70 -26.86 -11.20 25.04
C ALA A 70 -26.65 -11.69 26.47
N VAL A 71 -25.53 -12.36 26.73
CA VAL A 71 -25.20 -12.83 28.08
C VAL A 71 -24.96 -11.65 29.03
N GLN A 72 -24.29 -10.58 28.58
CA GLN A 72 -24.05 -9.39 29.41
C GLN A 72 -25.35 -8.63 29.70
N GLY A 73 -26.16 -8.32 28.68
CA GLY A 73 -27.44 -7.62 28.85
C GLY A 73 -28.41 -8.36 29.76
N TRP A 74 -28.47 -9.70 29.64
CA TRP A 74 -29.23 -10.52 30.58
C TRP A 74 -28.68 -10.40 31.99
N ARG A 75 -27.38 -10.69 32.20
CA ARG A 75 -26.79 -10.78 33.55
C ARG A 75 -26.75 -9.45 34.31
N TRP A 76 -26.56 -8.33 33.63
CA TRP A 76 -26.26 -7.05 34.28
C TRP A 76 -27.46 -6.10 34.28
N GLU A 77 -28.26 -6.08 33.22
CA GLU A 77 -29.26 -5.02 33.01
C GLU A 77 -30.71 -5.48 33.20
N HIS A 78 -30.95 -6.78 33.44
CA HIS A 78 -32.30 -7.36 33.57
C HIS A 78 -33.26 -6.93 32.43
N THR A 79 -32.70 -6.67 31.24
CA THR A 79 -33.46 -6.18 30.08
C THR A 79 -34.31 -7.29 29.48
N THR A 80 -35.53 -6.96 29.05
CA THR A 80 -36.37 -7.89 28.28
C THR A 80 -35.74 -8.16 26.91
N PRO A 81 -35.95 -9.36 26.31
CA PRO A 81 -35.42 -9.68 24.99
C PRO A 81 -35.78 -8.65 23.91
N TRP A 82 -36.98 -8.08 23.97
CA TRP A 82 -37.44 -7.05 23.02
C TRP A 82 -36.68 -5.74 23.16
N ARG A 83 -36.44 -5.28 24.39
CA ARG A 83 -35.64 -4.07 24.66
C ARG A 83 -34.18 -4.28 24.26
N MET A 84 -33.69 -5.50 24.41
CA MET A 84 -32.37 -5.87 23.95
C MET A 84 -32.27 -5.76 22.43
N LEU A 85 -33.21 -6.37 21.68
CA LEU A 85 -33.22 -6.38 20.21
C LEU A 85 -33.48 -5.00 19.59
N SER A 86 -34.18 -4.10 20.29
CA SER A 86 -34.40 -2.72 19.83
C SER A 86 -33.20 -1.79 20.04
N HIS A 87 -32.13 -2.27 20.70
CA HIS A 87 -30.92 -1.49 20.90
C HIS A 87 -30.22 -1.21 19.55
N PRO A 88 -29.77 0.04 19.28
CA PRO A 88 -29.09 0.41 18.01
C PRO A 88 -27.90 -0.48 17.63
N PHE A 89 -27.25 -1.06 18.65
CA PHE A 89 -26.23 -2.09 18.51
C PHE A 89 -26.57 -3.15 17.45
N TRP A 90 -27.79 -3.71 17.47
CA TRP A 90 -28.15 -4.83 16.61
C TRP A 90 -28.28 -4.44 15.14
N ALA A 91 -28.79 -3.23 14.88
CA ALA A 91 -28.87 -2.71 13.53
C ALA A 91 -27.45 -2.44 12.97
N GLU A 92 -26.59 -1.77 13.74
CA GLU A 92 -25.19 -1.54 13.36
C GLU A 92 -24.44 -2.85 13.14
N TYR A 93 -24.52 -3.75 14.11
CA TYR A 93 -23.86 -5.05 14.05
C TYR A 93 -24.36 -5.87 12.86
N GLY A 94 -25.68 -5.94 12.65
CA GLY A 94 -26.29 -6.68 11.56
C GLY A 94 -25.81 -6.20 10.18
N VAL A 95 -25.74 -4.88 9.98
CA VAL A 95 -25.21 -4.30 8.74
C VAL A 95 -23.73 -4.66 8.55
N ARG A 96 -22.91 -4.52 9.60
CA ARG A 96 -21.47 -4.83 9.51
C ARG A 96 -21.20 -6.32 9.26
N ALA A 97 -21.94 -7.20 9.93
CA ALA A 97 -21.88 -8.65 9.73
C ALA A 97 -22.30 -9.04 8.31
N LEU A 98 -23.36 -8.42 7.77
CA LEU A 98 -23.80 -8.62 6.39
C LEU A 98 -22.72 -8.19 5.40
N VAL A 99 -22.10 -7.02 5.60
CA VAL A 99 -21.01 -6.55 4.73
C VAL A 99 -19.84 -7.53 4.74
N LEU A 100 -19.41 -8.00 5.93
CA LEU A 100 -18.33 -8.98 6.03
C LEU A 100 -18.69 -10.31 5.32
N ALA A 101 -19.93 -10.77 5.46
CA ALA A 101 -20.41 -11.96 4.76
C ALA A 101 -20.40 -11.80 3.24
N VAL A 102 -20.90 -10.67 2.72
CA VAL A 102 -20.86 -10.36 1.28
C VAL A 102 -19.42 -10.39 0.77
N ILE A 103 -18.48 -9.84 1.53
CA ILE A 103 -17.07 -9.80 1.14
C ILE A 103 -16.47 -11.20 1.11
N ALA A 104 -16.77 -12.04 2.09
CA ALA A 104 -16.35 -13.45 2.07
C ALA A 104 -16.85 -14.17 0.81
N VAL A 105 -18.09 -13.90 0.35
CA VAL A 105 -18.60 -14.42 -0.94
C VAL A 105 -17.74 -13.91 -2.10
N LEU A 106 -17.52 -12.60 -2.17
CA LEU A 106 -16.81 -11.98 -3.29
C LEU A 106 -15.36 -12.48 -3.37
N VAL A 107 -14.66 -12.61 -2.24
CA VAL A 107 -13.30 -13.18 -2.19
C VAL A 107 -13.30 -14.62 -2.66
N ALA A 108 -14.21 -15.46 -2.16
CA ALA A 108 -14.29 -16.85 -2.57
C ALA A 108 -14.53 -16.96 -4.08
N GLN A 109 -15.47 -16.20 -4.62
CA GLN A 109 -15.75 -16.18 -6.07
C GLN A 109 -14.57 -15.67 -6.89
N MET A 110 -13.87 -14.63 -6.42
CA MET A 110 -12.70 -14.07 -7.08
C MET A 110 -11.56 -15.07 -7.15
N ILE A 111 -11.30 -15.79 -6.05
CA ILE A 111 -10.31 -16.87 -6.00
C ILE A 111 -10.68 -17.95 -7.03
N MET A 112 -11.92 -18.44 -7.00
CA MET A 112 -12.38 -19.48 -7.93
C MET A 112 -12.18 -19.05 -9.39
N ARG A 113 -12.61 -17.83 -9.76
CA ARG A 113 -12.44 -17.30 -11.13
C ARG A 113 -10.98 -17.14 -11.54
N SER A 114 -10.12 -16.75 -10.61
CA SER A 114 -8.67 -16.60 -10.88
C SER A 114 -8.02 -17.95 -11.19
N ARG A 115 -8.46 -19.01 -10.51
CA ARG A 115 -7.94 -20.38 -10.69
C ARG A 115 -8.32 -20.99 -12.03
N GLU A 116 -9.50 -20.70 -12.54
CA GLU A 116 -9.90 -21.05 -13.91
C GLU A 116 -8.91 -20.50 -14.95
N HIS A 117 -8.49 -19.23 -14.79
CA HIS A 117 -7.51 -18.61 -15.67
C HIS A 117 -6.12 -19.24 -15.54
N GLU A 118 -5.71 -19.64 -14.34
CA GLU A 118 -4.42 -20.31 -14.15
C GLU A 118 -4.42 -21.72 -14.74
N ALA A 119 -5.52 -22.44 -14.61
CA ALA A 119 -5.72 -23.74 -15.26
C ALA A 119 -5.73 -23.61 -16.79
N ASP A 120 -6.39 -22.58 -17.34
CA ASP A 120 -6.36 -22.23 -18.77
C ASP A 120 -4.92 -22.01 -19.28
N LEU A 121 -4.15 -21.15 -18.60
CA LEU A 121 -2.77 -20.87 -19.00
C LEU A 121 -1.83 -22.06 -18.81
N THR A 122 -2.11 -22.92 -17.83
CA THR A 122 -1.34 -24.15 -17.61
C THR A 122 -1.62 -25.16 -18.71
N ALA A 123 -2.87 -25.33 -19.11
CA ALA A 123 -3.26 -26.22 -20.21
C ALA A 123 -2.66 -25.79 -21.55
N ALA A 124 -2.54 -24.48 -21.78
CA ALA A 124 -1.97 -23.89 -22.99
C ALA A 124 -0.42 -23.90 -23.02
N ARG A 125 0.25 -24.20 -21.91
CA ARG A 125 1.71 -24.01 -21.80
C ARG A 125 2.46 -24.97 -22.73
N GLY A 126 3.18 -24.41 -23.71
CA GLY A 126 4.01 -25.17 -24.64
C GLY A 126 3.21 -25.95 -25.69
N GLN A 127 1.93 -25.61 -25.89
CA GLN A 127 1.00 -26.27 -26.80
C GLN A 127 0.30 -25.23 -27.69
N SER A 128 -0.36 -25.69 -28.75
CA SER A 128 -1.25 -24.83 -29.54
C SER A 128 -2.48 -24.47 -28.74
N VAL A 129 -2.83 -23.19 -28.69
CA VAL A 129 -4.08 -22.68 -28.08
C VAL A 129 -5.31 -22.91 -28.95
N ALA A 130 -5.13 -23.23 -30.25
CA ALA A 130 -6.23 -23.29 -31.21
C ALA A 130 -7.38 -24.25 -30.84
N PRO A 131 -7.13 -25.48 -30.33
CA PRO A 131 -8.21 -26.38 -29.89
C PRO A 131 -9.01 -25.81 -28.71
N TRP A 132 -8.31 -25.12 -27.79
CA TRP A 132 -8.95 -24.48 -26.64
C TRP A 132 -9.74 -23.23 -27.04
N GLU A 133 -9.22 -22.45 -27.99
CA GLU A 133 -9.96 -21.32 -28.57
C GLU A 133 -11.22 -21.81 -29.30
N ALA A 134 -11.13 -22.89 -30.08
CA ALA A 134 -12.28 -23.47 -30.80
C ALA A 134 -13.39 -23.91 -29.84
N LEU A 135 -13.02 -24.55 -28.73
CA LEU A 135 -13.96 -24.96 -27.69
C LEU A 135 -14.63 -23.76 -27.00
N LEU A 136 -13.88 -22.68 -26.75
CA LEU A 136 -14.39 -21.47 -26.13
C LEU A 136 -15.17 -20.55 -27.09
N ALA A 137 -14.93 -20.67 -28.40
CA ALA A 137 -15.57 -19.87 -29.46
C ALA A 137 -16.97 -20.37 -29.86
N GLY A 138 -17.48 -21.42 -29.22
CA GLY A 138 -18.82 -21.95 -29.42
C GLY A 138 -19.96 -20.92 -29.19
N PRO A 139 -21.23 -21.35 -29.28
CA PRO A 139 -22.39 -20.46 -29.25
C PRO A 139 -22.32 -19.50 -28.05
N ARG A 140 -22.36 -18.19 -28.33
CA ARG A 140 -22.32 -17.19 -27.25
C ARG A 140 -23.53 -17.41 -26.34
N PRO A 141 -23.33 -17.65 -25.03
CA PRO A 141 -24.45 -17.67 -24.11
C PRO A 141 -25.13 -16.30 -24.13
N ALA A 142 -26.44 -16.28 -23.84
CA ALA A 142 -27.21 -15.04 -23.71
C ALA A 142 -26.48 -14.04 -22.80
N GLU A 143 -26.62 -12.75 -23.11
CA GLU A 143 -26.02 -11.69 -22.31
C GLU A 143 -26.41 -11.88 -20.84
N ARG A 144 -25.40 -12.09 -20.00
CA ARG A 144 -25.60 -12.27 -18.56
C ARG A 144 -25.87 -10.91 -17.95
N THR A 145 -26.86 -10.84 -17.06
CA THR A 145 -27.03 -9.64 -16.24
C THR A 145 -25.80 -9.48 -15.32
N TRP A 146 -25.61 -8.28 -14.76
CA TRP A 146 -24.53 -8.06 -13.79
C TRP A 146 -24.69 -8.95 -12.54
N HIS A 147 -25.93 -9.27 -12.15
CA HIS A 147 -26.22 -10.20 -11.06
C HIS A 147 -25.79 -11.64 -11.39
N ASP A 148 -26.10 -12.12 -12.59
CA ASP A 148 -25.69 -13.45 -13.04
C ASP A 148 -24.16 -13.53 -13.13
N THR A 149 -23.54 -12.46 -13.61
CA THR A 149 -22.08 -12.33 -13.68
C THR A 149 -21.47 -12.34 -12.28
N ALA A 150 -22.06 -11.65 -11.31
CA ALA A 150 -21.62 -11.65 -9.93
C ALA A 150 -21.76 -13.03 -9.27
N ARG A 151 -22.80 -13.80 -9.59
CA ARG A 151 -23.04 -15.14 -9.03
C ARG A 151 -22.26 -16.27 -9.73
N ALA A 152 -21.76 -16.04 -10.94
CA ALA A 152 -21.07 -17.07 -11.72
C ALA A 152 -19.71 -17.45 -11.09
N ASN A 153 -19.47 -18.75 -10.90
CA ASN A 153 -18.18 -19.25 -10.39
C ASN A 153 -17.10 -19.32 -11.48
N HIS A 154 -17.50 -19.36 -12.75
CA HIS A 154 -16.59 -19.39 -13.90
C HIS A 154 -16.53 -18.02 -14.60
N PRO A 155 -15.35 -17.59 -15.07
CA PRO A 155 -15.23 -16.46 -15.98
C PRO A 155 -16.03 -16.68 -17.27
N THR A 156 -16.37 -15.60 -17.97
CA THR A 156 -17.02 -15.70 -19.28
C THR A 156 -16.07 -16.28 -20.33
N HIS A 157 -16.61 -16.97 -21.34
CA HIS A 157 -15.82 -17.53 -22.45
C HIS A 157 -14.90 -16.49 -23.10
N GLN A 158 -15.44 -15.29 -23.37
CA GLN A 158 -14.66 -14.18 -23.93
C GLN A 158 -13.50 -13.79 -23.01
N ARG A 159 -13.71 -13.72 -21.70
CA ARG A 159 -12.64 -13.37 -20.75
C ARG A 159 -11.55 -14.42 -20.72
N ARG A 160 -11.91 -15.71 -20.74
CA ARG A 160 -10.94 -16.82 -20.82
C ARG A 160 -10.11 -16.73 -22.10
N LEU A 161 -10.77 -16.51 -23.23
CA LEU A 161 -10.11 -16.32 -24.53
C LEU A 161 -9.16 -15.11 -24.54
N THR A 162 -9.58 -13.98 -23.96
CA THR A 162 -8.71 -12.80 -23.86
C THR A 162 -7.47 -13.09 -23.02
N VAL A 163 -7.60 -13.81 -21.90
CA VAL A 163 -6.46 -14.17 -21.02
C VAL A 163 -5.54 -15.17 -21.70
N LEU A 164 -6.07 -16.11 -22.49
CA LEU A 164 -5.23 -17.05 -23.27
C LEU A 164 -4.39 -16.33 -24.32
N ARG A 165 -4.97 -15.33 -24.98
CA ARG A 165 -4.31 -14.50 -26.00
C ARG A 165 -3.31 -13.51 -25.41
N ASP A 166 -3.65 -12.96 -24.25
CA ASP A 166 -2.79 -12.06 -23.48
C ASP A 166 -2.71 -12.51 -22.01
N PRO A 167 -1.78 -13.46 -21.70
CA PRO A 167 -1.60 -14.00 -20.35
C PRO A 167 -1.27 -12.94 -19.31
N HIS A 168 -0.73 -11.79 -19.72
CA HIS A 168 -0.38 -10.71 -18.82
C HIS A 168 -1.61 -10.06 -18.16
N LEU A 169 -2.79 -10.19 -18.76
CA LEU A 169 -4.04 -9.66 -18.19
C LEU A 169 -4.42 -10.30 -16.85
N GLN A 170 -4.02 -11.55 -16.59
CA GLN A 170 -4.25 -12.20 -15.30
C GLN A 170 -3.38 -11.59 -14.18
N LEU A 171 -2.27 -10.94 -14.54
CA LEU A 171 -1.36 -10.30 -13.58
C LEU A 171 -1.83 -8.91 -13.16
N ARG A 172 -2.81 -8.34 -13.88
CA ARG A 172 -3.28 -6.97 -13.65
C ARG A 172 -4.17 -6.93 -12.41
N PRO A 173 -3.84 -6.12 -11.39
CA PRO A 173 -4.76 -5.91 -10.27
C PRO A 173 -6.07 -5.28 -10.77
N THR A 174 -7.19 -5.78 -10.27
CA THR A 174 -8.53 -5.31 -10.58
C THR A 174 -9.06 -4.38 -9.49
N VAL A 175 -10.15 -3.65 -9.80
CA VAL A 175 -10.84 -2.82 -8.79
C VAL A 175 -11.32 -3.67 -7.63
N LEU A 176 -11.83 -4.88 -7.92
CA LEU A 176 -12.29 -5.80 -6.88
C LEU A 176 -11.14 -6.25 -5.97
N ASP A 177 -9.96 -6.56 -6.52
CA ASP A 177 -8.77 -6.89 -5.72
C ASP A 177 -8.42 -5.76 -4.76
N ALA A 178 -8.40 -4.52 -5.27
CA ALA A 178 -8.16 -3.33 -4.44
C ALA A 178 -9.23 -3.16 -3.35
N LEU A 179 -10.51 -3.33 -3.70
CA LEU A 179 -11.63 -3.21 -2.75
C LEU A 179 -11.56 -4.27 -1.64
N VAL A 180 -11.27 -5.51 -1.99
CA VAL A 180 -11.16 -6.61 -1.04
C VAL A 180 -9.96 -6.42 -0.12
N VAL A 181 -8.79 -6.13 -0.69
CA VAL A 181 -7.53 -6.04 0.05
C VAL A 181 -7.55 -4.84 1.02
N GLY A 182 -8.04 -3.67 0.58
CA GLY A 182 -8.13 -2.49 1.43
C GLY A 182 -9.09 -2.69 2.60
N LEU A 183 -10.27 -3.27 2.33
CA LEU A 183 -11.24 -3.56 3.37
C LEU A 183 -10.72 -4.58 4.39
N LEU A 184 -10.20 -5.71 3.92
CA LEU A 184 -9.67 -6.75 4.81
C LEU A 184 -8.49 -6.24 5.63
N ALA A 185 -7.63 -5.38 5.06
CA ALA A 185 -6.54 -4.75 5.80
C ALA A 185 -7.05 -3.86 6.94
N ALA A 186 -8.08 -3.05 6.72
CA ALA A 186 -8.67 -2.21 7.76
C ALA A 186 -9.38 -3.02 8.85
N VAL A 187 -10.12 -4.08 8.48
CA VAL A 187 -10.77 -4.99 9.45
C VAL A 187 -9.73 -5.74 10.28
N LEU A 188 -8.64 -6.20 9.63
CA LEU A 188 -7.53 -6.88 10.30
C LEU A 188 -6.76 -5.93 11.22
N LEU A 189 -6.50 -4.70 10.78
CA LEU A 189 -5.87 -3.66 11.59
C LEU A 189 -6.63 -3.48 12.91
N ASP A 190 -7.94 -3.25 12.84
CA ASP A 190 -8.79 -3.11 14.02
C ASP A 190 -8.78 -4.36 14.92
N SER A 191 -9.04 -5.53 14.33
CA SER A 191 -9.17 -6.78 15.08
C SER A 191 -7.88 -7.14 15.82
N VAL A 192 -6.73 -6.92 15.18
CA VAL A 192 -5.41 -7.15 15.78
C VAL A 192 -5.11 -6.08 16.82
N ASP A 193 -5.51 -4.83 16.62
CA ASP A 193 -5.31 -3.77 17.61
C ASP A 193 -6.08 -4.06 18.90
N GLY A 194 -7.35 -4.46 18.80
CA GLY A 194 -8.16 -4.87 19.95
C GLY A 194 -7.58 -6.08 20.68
N LEU A 195 -7.18 -7.12 19.93
CA LEU A 195 -6.56 -8.33 20.51
C LEU A 195 -5.20 -8.01 21.15
N ALA A 196 -4.34 -7.24 20.48
CA ALA A 196 -3.03 -6.87 21.00
C ALA A 196 -3.17 -5.97 22.23
N THR A 197 -4.14 -5.05 22.26
CA THR A 197 -4.42 -4.24 23.46
C THR A 197 -4.77 -5.12 24.64
N LEU A 198 -5.65 -6.11 24.45
CA LEU A 198 -6.00 -7.08 25.49
C LEU A 198 -4.78 -7.87 25.99
N LEU A 199 -3.97 -8.39 25.08
CA LEU A 199 -2.81 -9.23 25.41
C LEU A 199 -1.62 -8.45 26.00
N LEU A 200 -1.47 -7.19 25.63
CA LEU A 200 -0.38 -6.31 26.08
C LEU A 200 -0.79 -5.42 27.26
N THR A 201 -2.01 -5.56 27.77
CA THR A 201 -2.47 -4.83 28.96
C THR A 201 -1.54 -5.11 30.13
N GLY A 202 -1.01 -4.04 30.75
CA GLY A 202 -0.03 -4.13 31.84
C GLY A 202 1.44 -4.18 31.38
N THR A 203 1.72 -4.10 30.08
CA THR A 203 3.08 -3.96 29.53
C THR A 203 3.36 -2.53 29.06
N SER A 204 4.62 -2.20 28.79
CA SER A 204 5.00 -0.93 28.15
C SER A 204 4.85 -0.93 26.62
N TRP A 205 4.37 -2.03 26.04
CA TRP A 205 4.29 -2.23 24.60
C TRP A 205 2.97 -1.67 24.06
N SER A 206 3.02 -1.01 22.90
CA SER A 206 1.82 -0.54 22.22
C SER A 206 1.29 -1.59 21.23
N ALA A 207 -0.04 -1.64 21.08
CA ALA A 207 -0.72 -2.53 20.13
C ALA A 207 -0.58 -2.05 18.67
N ALA A 208 -0.51 -0.74 18.46
CA ALA A 208 -0.50 -0.09 17.15
C ALA A 208 0.58 -0.62 16.17
N PRO A 209 1.84 -0.86 16.57
CA PRO A 209 2.86 -1.42 15.67
C PRO A 209 2.53 -2.84 15.21
N VAL A 210 1.94 -3.67 16.09
CA VAL A 210 1.57 -5.06 15.79
C VAL A 210 0.43 -5.09 14.77
N SER A 211 -0.59 -4.25 14.97
CA SER A 211 -1.70 -4.13 14.05
C SER A 211 -1.27 -3.55 12.70
N ALA A 212 -0.48 -2.48 12.68
CA ALA A 212 0.07 -1.89 11.45
C ALA A 212 0.98 -2.86 10.68
N LEU A 213 1.78 -3.67 11.38
CA LEU A 213 2.63 -4.68 10.76
C LEU A 213 1.77 -5.74 10.06
N THR A 214 0.78 -6.25 10.77
CA THR A 214 -0.08 -7.33 10.28
C THR A 214 -0.93 -6.89 9.09
N ALA A 215 -1.60 -5.73 9.19
CA ALA A 215 -2.35 -5.15 8.09
C ALA A 215 -1.45 -4.70 6.93
N GLY A 216 -0.28 -4.13 7.23
CA GLY A 216 0.70 -3.73 6.21
C GLY A 216 1.28 -4.91 5.44
N LEU A 217 1.50 -6.06 6.10
CA LEU A 217 1.90 -7.31 5.45
C LEU A 217 0.81 -7.84 4.52
N LEU A 218 -0.46 -7.78 4.95
CA LEU A 218 -1.59 -8.15 4.09
C LEU A 218 -1.66 -7.26 2.83
N LEU A 219 -1.53 -5.93 2.99
CA LEU A 219 -1.46 -4.99 1.85
C LEU A 219 -0.24 -5.26 0.95
N ALA A 220 0.91 -5.57 1.54
CA ALA A 220 2.12 -5.87 0.79
C ALA A 220 1.97 -7.13 -0.08
N VAL A 221 1.34 -8.18 0.46
CA VAL A 221 1.10 -9.43 -0.26
C VAL A 221 -0.04 -9.30 -1.26
N GLY A 222 -1.19 -8.77 -0.82
CA GLY A 222 -2.41 -8.69 -1.64
C GLY A 222 -2.32 -7.65 -2.75
N TRP A 223 -1.75 -6.48 -2.47
CA TRP A 223 -1.66 -5.38 -3.42
C TRP A 223 -0.23 -5.20 -3.97
N GLY A 224 0.77 -5.15 -3.09
CA GLY A 224 2.16 -4.86 -3.46
C GLY A 224 2.71 -5.84 -4.51
N PHE A 225 2.60 -7.15 -4.29
CA PHE A 225 3.05 -8.14 -5.27
C PHE A 225 2.31 -8.06 -6.61
N ALA A 226 1.00 -7.81 -6.59
CA ALA A 226 0.20 -7.71 -7.81
C ALA A 226 0.68 -6.53 -8.68
N VAL A 227 0.87 -5.36 -8.07
CA VAL A 227 1.39 -4.16 -8.76
C VAL A 227 2.78 -4.40 -9.33
N TRP A 228 3.65 -5.09 -8.61
CA TRP A 228 5.01 -5.38 -9.10
C TRP A 228 5.03 -6.38 -10.24
N ARG A 229 4.15 -7.39 -10.22
CA ARG A 229 3.97 -8.33 -11.34
C ARG A 229 3.42 -7.59 -12.57
N ASP A 230 2.41 -6.76 -12.39
CA ASP A 230 1.83 -5.93 -13.46
C ASP A 230 2.86 -4.98 -14.07
N ALA A 231 3.61 -4.25 -13.25
CA ALA A 231 4.64 -3.31 -13.71
C ALA A 231 5.77 -3.97 -14.53
N ARG A 232 6.02 -5.26 -14.29
CA ARG A 232 6.97 -6.07 -15.08
C ARG A 232 6.36 -6.59 -16.36
N ALA A 233 5.13 -7.07 -16.30
CA ALA A 233 4.41 -7.52 -17.49
C ALA A 233 4.25 -6.39 -18.51
N ARG A 234 4.06 -5.15 -18.04
CA ARG A 234 3.94 -3.95 -18.88
C ARG A 234 5.27 -3.34 -19.34
N GLN A 235 6.41 -4.03 -19.25
CA GLN A 235 7.71 -3.46 -19.69
C GLN A 235 7.68 -2.89 -21.12
N ALA A 236 6.76 -3.34 -21.99
CA ALA A 236 6.54 -2.82 -23.34
C ALA A 236 5.54 -1.65 -23.44
N GLU A 237 4.70 -1.41 -22.44
CA GLU A 237 3.62 -0.42 -22.47
C GLU A 237 3.86 0.72 -21.46
N THR A 238 3.84 1.97 -21.92
CA THR A 238 4.00 3.15 -21.06
C THR A 238 2.77 3.47 -20.21
N VAL A 239 1.79 2.57 -20.13
CA VAL A 239 0.51 2.84 -19.48
C VAL A 239 0.65 2.64 -17.97
N PRO A 240 0.59 3.72 -17.16
CA PRO A 240 0.64 3.59 -15.71
C PRO A 240 -0.51 2.70 -15.20
N PRO A 241 -0.34 2.06 -14.02
CA PRO A 241 -1.45 1.36 -13.38
C PRO A 241 -2.66 2.30 -13.24
N SER A 242 -3.86 1.72 -13.33
CA SER A 242 -5.08 2.51 -13.32
C SER A 242 -5.20 3.27 -12.01
N ARG A 243 -5.21 4.60 -12.11
CA ARG A 243 -5.32 5.58 -11.00
C ARG A 243 -6.49 5.29 -10.06
N TRP A 244 -7.55 4.72 -10.62
CA TRP A 244 -8.76 4.31 -9.90
C TRP A 244 -8.51 3.17 -8.92
N LEU A 245 -7.49 2.33 -9.13
CA LEU A 245 -7.20 1.22 -8.23
C LEU A 245 -6.64 1.70 -6.90
N HIS A 246 -5.80 2.75 -6.90
CA HIS A 246 -5.32 3.36 -5.65
C HIS A 246 -6.49 3.96 -4.86
N LEU A 247 -7.39 4.66 -5.55
CA LEU A 247 -8.60 5.22 -4.94
C LEU A 247 -9.52 4.13 -4.40
N ALA A 248 -9.74 3.04 -5.15
CA ALA A 248 -10.53 1.90 -4.69
C ALA A 248 -9.92 1.25 -3.44
N LEU A 249 -8.60 1.12 -3.36
CA LEU A 249 -7.90 0.63 -2.19
C LEU A 249 -8.11 1.56 -0.97
N GLY A 250 -8.03 2.88 -1.16
CA GLY A 250 -8.33 3.87 -0.12
C GLY A 250 -9.79 3.82 0.35
N VAL A 251 -10.73 3.90 -0.59
CA VAL A 251 -12.19 3.88 -0.29
C VAL A 251 -12.58 2.61 0.45
N SER A 252 -12.05 1.45 0.04
CA SER A 252 -12.32 0.20 0.74
C SER A 252 -11.65 0.11 2.11
N THR A 253 -10.47 0.70 2.29
CA THR A 253 -9.87 0.86 3.62
C THR A 253 -10.80 1.66 4.54
N ALA A 254 -11.38 2.76 4.03
CA ALA A 254 -12.36 3.56 4.78
C ALA A 254 -13.62 2.73 5.12
N ALA A 255 -14.14 1.97 4.14
CA ALA A 255 -15.27 1.08 4.36
C ALA A 255 -14.95 -0.01 5.39
N GLY A 256 -13.76 -0.60 5.37
CA GLY A 256 -13.35 -1.59 6.37
C GLY A 256 -13.26 -1.02 7.78
N LEU A 257 -12.84 0.25 7.93
CA LEU A 257 -12.90 0.96 9.22
C LEU A 257 -14.35 1.20 9.69
N LEU A 258 -15.33 1.27 8.80
CA LEU A 258 -16.75 1.39 9.16
C LEU A 258 -17.40 0.04 9.48
N VAL A 259 -16.83 -1.06 8.96
CA VAL A 259 -17.36 -2.44 9.11
C VAL A 259 -16.84 -3.15 10.38
N ARG A 260 -15.99 -2.48 11.17
CA ARG A 260 -15.42 -2.97 12.44
C ARG A 260 -16.49 -3.58 13.36
N LEU A 261 -16.44 -4.89 13.60
CA LEU A 261 -17.45 -5.57 14.44
C LEU A 261 -17.36 -5.19 15.92
N GLN A 262 -16.20 -4.70 16.38
CA GLN A 262 -15.93 -4.41 17.80
C GLN A 262 -16.39 -3.01 18.25
N GLY A 263 -16.70 -2.09 17.33
CA GLY A 263 -17.01 -0.68 17.66
C GLY A 263 -18.49 -0.32 17.51
N THR A 264 -19.39 -1.08 18.13
CA THR A 264 -20.84 -0.82 18.10
C THR A 264 -21.22 0.23 19.13
N GLY A 265 -21.86 1.32 18.70
CA GLY A 265 -22.08 2.51 19.52
C GLY A 265 -21.59 3.77 18.81
N ILE A 266 -22.52 4.67 18.49
CA ILE A 266 -22.34 5.86 17.64
C ILE A 266 -21.33 6.90 18.16
N THR A 267 -20.74 6.69 19.34
CA THR A 267 -19.98 7.70 20.10
C THR A 267 -18.77 7.16 20.87
N GLU A 268 -18.18 6.02 20.47
CA GLU A 268 -17.05 5.50 21.25
C GLU A 268 -15.76 6.34 21.07
N GLU A 269 -15.34 6.96 22.17
CA GLU A 269 -14.01 7.51 22.40
C GLU A 269 -12.97 6.38 22.47
N GLY A 270 -11.75 6.68 22.03
CA GLY A 270 -10.62 5.75 22.03
C GLY A 270 -9.62 6.12 20.94
N THR A 271 -8.31 6.05 21.21
CA THR A 271 -7.23 6.67 20.40
C THR A 271 -7.25 6.32 18.90
N MET A 272 -7.84 5.18 18.53
CA MET A 272 -8.01 4.68 17.14
C MET A 272 -9.45 4.84 16.58
N ARG A 273 -10.29 5.68 17.20
CA ARG A 273 -11.73 5.83 16.83
C ARG A 273 -12.14 7.26 16.50
N GLY A 274 -12.67 7.52 15.31
CA GLY A 274 -13.20 8.85 14.96
C GLY A 274 -12.91 9.28 13.53
N TRP A 275 -13.53 10.38 13.14
CA TRP A 275 -13.49 10.93 11.78
C TRP A 275 -12.08 11.17 11.21
N PRO A 276 -11.07 11.62 11.99
CA PRO A 276 -9.72 11.78 11.44
C PRO A 276 -9.14 10.48 10.88
N LEU A 277 -9.38 9.33 11.53
CA LEU A 277 -8.84 8.05 11.09
C LEU A 277 -9.51 7.58 9.79
N LEU A 278 -10.81 7.85 9.64
CA LEU A 278 -11.58 7.55 8.41
C LEU A 278 -11.08 8.31 7.18
N ILE A 279 -10.29 9.37 7.37
CA ILE A 279 -9.73 10.18 6.28
C ILE A 279 -8.24 9.87 6.13
N VAL A 280 -7.46 9.99 7.22
CA VAL A 280 -6.00 9.94 7.18
C VAL A 280 -5.50 8.53 6.83
N LEU A 281 -6.10 7.48 7.40
CA LEU A 281 -5.64 6.11 7.14
C LEU A 281 -5.85 5.70 5.67
N PRO A 282 -7.05 5.88 5.06
CA PRO A 282 -7.23 5.70 3.62
C PRO A 282 -6.26 6.50 2.75
N LEU A 283 -6.03 7.78 3.07
CA LEU A 283 -5.08 8.62 2.33
C LEU A 283 -3.65 8.08 2.43
N ALA A 284 -3.23 7.62 3.60
CA ALA A 284 -1.93 7.00 3.79
C ALA A 284 -1.78 5.70 2.97
N VAL A 285 -2.82 4.88 2.91
CA VAL A 285 -2.85 3.67 2.06
C VAL A 285 -2.77 4.01 0.57
N VAL A 286 -3.50 5.04 0.11
CA VAL A 286 -3.41 5.54 -1.27
C VAL A 286 -2.00 6.02 -1.58
N GLY A 287 -1.39 6.79 -0.68
CA GLY A 287 -0.02 7.28 -0.81
C GLY A 287 0.99 6.13 -0.90
N ALA A 288 0.90 5.15 -0.01
CA ALA A 288 1.76 3.96 -0.01
C ALA A 288 1.58 3.12 -1.29
N ALA A 289 0.36 2.97 -1.78
CA ALA A 289 0.07 2.25 -3.03
C ALA A 289 0.65 2.97 -4.27
N ALA A 290 0.58 4.30 -4.30
CA ALA A 290 1.21 5.11 -5.34
C ALA A 290 2.75 4.99 -5.29
N LEU A 291 3.36 5.09 -4.10
CA LEU A 291 4.80 4.89 -3.92
C LEU A 291 5.24 3.48 -4.33
N SER A 292 4.49 2.44 -3.94
CA SER A 292 4.74 1.06 -4.35
C SER A 292 4.70 0.90 -5.87
N SER A 293 3.73 1.51 -6.54
CA SER A 293 3.60 1.50 -8.00
C SER A 293 4.76 2.20 -8.70
N ALA A 294 5.19 3.35 -8.17
CA ALA A 294 6.34 4.07 -8.70
C ALA A 294 7.65 3.30 -8.48
N PHE A 295 7.81 2.65 -7.34
CA PHE A 295 8.95 1.78 -7.05
C PHE A 295 8.97 0.58 -7.99
N ALA A 296 7.82 -0.09 -8.18
CA ALA A 296 7.67 -1.21 -9.11
C ALA A 296 8.08 -0.81 -10.53
N GLY A 297 7.65 0.36 -10.99
CA GLY A 297 8.02 0.91 -12.31
C GLY A 297 9.51 1.27 -12.43
N LEU A 298 10.15 1.74 -11.36
CA LEU A 298 11.60 1.98 -11.33
C LEU A 298 12.36 0.65 -11.46
N TRP A 299 11.91 -0.39 -10.75
CA TRP A 299 12.56 -1.69 -10.73
C TRP A 299 12.35 -2.48 -12.03
N SER A 300 11.14 -2.42 -12.61
CA SER A 300 10.81 -3.17 -13.82
C SER A 300 11.64 -2.71 -15.02
N ARG A 301 12.04 -1.43 -15.10
CA ARG A 301 12.87 -0.91 -16.22
C ARG A 301 14.28 -1.48 -16.28
N ARG A 302 14.77 -2.14 -15.23
CA ARG A 302 16.18 -2.55 -15.12
C ARG A 302 16.51 -3.85 -15.85
N ARG A 303 15.57 -4.79 -15.93
CA ARG A 303 15.83 -6.17 -16.38
C ARG A 303 14.91 -6.50 -17.53
N GLY A 304 15.41 -7.30 -18.49
CA GLY A 304 14.55 -7.95 -19.48
C GLY A 304 13.55 -8.90 -18.83
N THR A 305 12.83 -9.66 -19.63
CA THR A 305 11.74 -10.58 -19.25
C THR A 305 12.19 -11.81 -18.43
N GLU A 306 13.35 -11.77 -17.78
CA GLU A 306 13.88 -12.87 -17.00
C GLU A 306 13.02 -13.21 -15.77
N HIS A 307 13.14 -14.46 -15.33
CA HIS A 307 12.38 -14.99 -14.21
C HIS A 307 12.68 -14.23 -12.91
N THR A 308 11.63 -14.04 -12.10
CA THR A 308 11.77 -13.34 -10.81
C THR A 308 12.62 -14.18 -9.86
N THR A 309 13.80 -13.68 -9.50
CA THR A 309 14.66 -14.37 -8.51
C THR A 309 14.05 -14.32 -7.11
N SER A 310 14.37 -15.28 -6.24
CA SER A 310 13.88 -15.29 -4.85
C SER A 310 14.30 -14.04 -4.06
N ARG A 311 15.49 -13.48 -4.34
CA ARG A 311 15.96 -12.23 -3.74
C ARG A 311 15.09 -11.03 -4.13
N GLU A 312 14.60 -10.99 -5.36
CA GLU A 312 13.69 -9.93 -5.79
C GLU A 312 12.32 -10.08 -5.12
N ARG A 313 11.79 -11.30 -5.01
CA ARG A 313 10.53 -11.53 -4.27
C ARG A 313 10.64 -11.06 -2.83
N LEU A 314 11.77 -11.37 -2.18
CA LEU A 314 12.03 -10.88 -0.82
C LEU A 314 12.13 -9.35 -0.78
N THR A 315 12.81 -8.72 -1.74
CA THR A 315 12.91 -7.26 -1.83
C THR A 315 11.54 -6.61 -2.02
N MET A 316 10.70 -7.17 -2.91
CA MET A 316 9.33 -6.72 -3.11
C MET A 316 8.52 -6.79 -1.83
N LEU A 317 8.57 -7.94 -1.14
CA LEU A 317 7.86 -8.12 0.12
C LEU A 317 8.32 -7.11 1.16
N VAL A 318 9.63 -7.03 1.42
CA VAL A 318 10.20 -6.15 2.46
C VAL A 318 9.87 -4.68 2.17
N VAL A 319 10.09 -4.20 0.95
CA VAL A 319 9.81 -2.79 0.60
C VAL A 319 8.33 -2.46 0.74
N ASN A 320 7.45 -3.34 0.28
CA ASN A 320 6.00 -3.10 0.40
C ASN A 320 5.53 -3.19 1.85
N THR A 321 6.03 -4.14 2.64
CA THR A 321 5.71 -4.23 4.08
C THR A 321 6.14 -2.96 4.79
N LEU A 322 7.36 -2.48 4.58
CA LEU A 322 7.83 -1.23 5.16
C LEU A 322 6.99 -0.02 4.75
N LEU A 323 6.61 0.08 3.46
CA LEU A 323 5.77 1.16 2.95
C LEU A 323 4.38 1.16 3.60
N PHE A 324 3.67 0.02 3.57
CA PHE A 324 2.31 -0.06 4.08
C PHE A 324 2.26 -0.01 5.60
N THR A 325 3.11 -0.76 6.30
CA THR A 325 3.19 -0.68 7.77
C THR A 325 3.59 0.72 8.24
N GLY A 326 4.59 1.33 7.59
CA GLY A 326 4.99 2.70 7.90
C GLY A 326 3.88 3.72 7.66
N ALA A 327 3.12 3.58 6.58
CA ALA A 327 1.99 4.46 6.28
C ALA A 327 0.84 4.32 7.28
N LEU A 328 0.47 3.09 7.63
CA LEU A 328 -0.57 2.83 8.63
C LEU A 328 -0.16 3.38 10.00
N TRP A 329 1.09 3.12 10.42
CA TRP A 329 1.61 3.64 11.69
C TRP A 329 1.66 5.17 11.72
N LEU A 330 2.14 5.80 10.64
CA LEU A 330 2.16 7.25 10.50
C LEU A 330 0.76 7.87 10.60
N ALA A 331 -0.23 7.25 9.95
CA ALA A 331 -1.61 7.71 10.03
C ALA A 331 -2.17 7.63 11.46
N MET A 332 -1.88 6.55 12.18
CA MET A 332 -2.34 6.37 13.57
C MET A 332 -1.69 7.38 14.51
N ASP A 333 -0.38 7.62 14.39
CA ASP A 333 0.32 8.65 15.17
C ASP A 333 -0.22 10.05 14.85
N PHE A 334 -0.45 10.35 13.57
CA PHE A 334 -1.01 11.62 13.14
C PHE A 334 -2.42 11.84 13.72
N CYS A 335 -3.28 10.82 13.69
CA CYS A 335 -4.60 10.88 14.31
C CYS A 335 -4.54 11.04 15.82
N LEU A 336 -3.57 10.42 16.50
CA LEU A 336 -3.33 10.61 17.93
C LEU A 336 -2.98 12.07 18.22
N PHE A 337 -2.04 12.66 17.47
CA PHE A 337 -1.66 14.06 17.65
C PHE A 337 -2.80 15.03 17.33
N LEU A 338 -3.60 14.78 16.29
CA LEU A 338 -4.77 15.61 16.00
C LEU A 338 -5.74 15.70 17.19
N ARG A 339 -5.87 14.62 17.96
CA ARG A 339 -6.75 14.61 19.14
C ARG A 339 -6.12 15.21 20.37
N LEU A 340 -4.84 14.90 20.62
CA LEU A 340 -4.13 15.44 21.79
C LEU A 340 -4.11 16.98 21.79
N PHE A 341 -4.19 17.59 20.61
CA PHE A 341 -4.09 19.04 20.49
C PHE A 341 -5.39 19.77 20.17
N ASP A 342 -6.52 19.05 19.99
CA ASP A 342 -7.96 19.43 19.81
C ASP A 342 -8.34 20.70 19.00
N ALA A 343 -7.36 21.50 18.59
CA ALA A 343 -7.42 22.84 18.04
C ALA A 343 -6.13 23.23 17.28
N ALA A 344 -5.04 22.45 17.40
CA ALA A 344 -3.84 22.70 16.60
C ALA A 344 -4.13 22.49 15.10
N PRO A 345 -3.63 23.37 14.22
CA PRO A 345 -3.80 23.19 12.79
C PRO A 345 -3.24 21.84 12.34
N VAL A 346 -3.89 21.20 11.36
CA VAL A 346 -3.47 19.94 10.71
C VAL A 346 -1.96 19.91 10.40
N LEU A 347 -1.39 21.07 10.07
CA LEU A 347 0.04 21.24 9.83
C LEU A 347 0.90 20.93 11.06
N ASN A 348 0.50 21.33 12.26
CA ASN A 348 1.24 21.05 13.49
C ASN A 348 1.21 19.55 13.81
N ALA A 349 0.06 18.89 13.65
CA ALA A 349 -0.01 17.44 13.80
C ALA A 349 0.92 16.72 12.80
N ALA A 350 1.06 17.22 11.56
CA ALA A 350 1.97 16.66 10.56
C ALA A 350 3.43 16.84 10.97
N LEU A 351 3.78 18.03 11.46
CA LEU A 351 5.13 18.36 11.95
C LEU A 351 5.50 17.56 13.21
N LEU A 352 4.53 17.16 14.03
CA LEU A 352 4.76 16.35 15.22
C LEU A 352 4.80 14.83 14.91
N ALA A 353 3.93 14.35 14.02
CA ALA A 353 3.80 12.93 13.69
C ALA A 353 5.05 12.30 13.03
N GLY A 354 5.88 13.12 12.38
CA GLY A 354 7.17 12.68 11.84
C GLY A 354 8.30 12.90 12.85
N PRO A 355 8.92 14.10 12.87
CA PRO A 355 10.10 14.42 13.66
C PRO A 355 10.08 14.08 15.16
N TYR A 356 8.90 14.14 15.80
CA TYR A 356 8.74 14.05 17.26
C TYR A 356 7.94 12.82 17.70
N SER A 357 7.63 11.92 16.77
CA SER A 357 6.94 10.69 17.13
C SER A 357 7.91 9.74 17.85
N PRO A 358 7.44 8.99 18.87
CA PRO A 358 8.24 7.95 19.55
C PRO A 358 8.67 6.82 18.60
N SER A 359 8.09 6.74 17.40
CA SER A 359 8.44 5.76 16.36
C SER A 359 9.26 6.34 15.20
N SER A 360 9.78 7.56 15.35
CA SER A 360 10.57 8.25 14.31
C SER A 360 11.77 7.43 13.83
N ALA A 361 12.50 6.75 14.72
CA ALA A 361 13.61 5.84 14.37
C ALA A 361 13.20 4.77 13.36
N HIS A 362 12.07 4.10 13.61
CA HIS A 362 11.57 3.02 12.77
C HIS A 362 11.14 3.56 11.39
N LYS A 363 10.50 4.72 11.37
CA LYS A 363 10.08 5.40 10.12
C LYS A 363 11.27 5.85 9.29
N ALA A 364 12.29 6.43 9.93
CA ALA A 364 13.52 6.86 9.28
C ALA A 364 14.30 5.67 8.71
N ALA A 365 14.44 4.59 9.49
CA ALA A 365 15.07 3.36 9.03
C ALA A 365 14.32 2.73 7.85
N ALA A 366 12.99 2.67 7.91
CA ALA A 366 12.15 2.18 6.81
C ALA A 366 12.36 3.01 5.53
N LEU A 367 12.30 4.36 5.63
CA LEU A 367 12.52 5.25 4.50
C LEU A 367 13.95 5.11 3.95
N ALA A 368 14.96 4.96 4.80
CA ALA A 368 16.34 4.74 4.37
C ALA A 368 16.49 3.43 3.59
N VAL A 369 15.90 2.33 4.05
CA VAL A 369 15.90 1.04 3.34
C VAL A 369 15.22 1.17 1.98
N ILE A 370 14.07 1.86 1.91
CA ILE A 370 13.36 2.12 0.65
C ILE A 370 14.22 2.98 -0.28
N ALA A 371 14.82 4.06 0.22
CA ALA A 371 15.65 4.98 -0.56
C ALA A 371 16.88 4.29 -1.14
N VAL A 372 17.60 3.50 -0.34
CA VAL A 372 18.76 2.70 -0.79
C VAL A 372 18.33 1.68 -1.84
N SER A 373 17.20 1.00 -1.60
CA SER A 373 16.65 0.02 -2.54
C SER A 373 16.20 0.67 -3.85
N ALA A 374 15.73 1.93 -3.84
CA ALA A 374 15.40 2.70 -5.05
C ALA A 374 16.65 3.29 -5.74
N ALA A 375 17.66 3.73 -4.99
CA ALA A 375 18.91 4.24 -5.53
C ALA A 375 19.69 3.14 -6.27
N TRP A 376 19.68 1.92 -5.75
CA TRP A 376 20.39 0.78 -6.34
C TRP A 376 20.08 0.53 -7.83
N PRO A 377 18.82 0.37 -8.27
CA PRO A 377 18.49 0.22 -9.68
C PRO A 377 18.73 1.50 -10.47
N ALA A 378 18.51 2.69 -9.88
CA ALA A 378 18.74 3.96 -10.55
C ALA A 378 20.22 4.19 -10.92
N LEU A 379 21.14 3.80 -10.03
CA LEU A 379 22.58 3.95 -10.22
C LEU A 379 23.19 2.84 -11.10
N ARG A 380 22.64 1.61 -11.03
CA ARG A 380 23.17 0.44 -11.77
C ARG A 380 22.51 0.15 -13.11
N GLY A 381 21.39 0.80 -13.47
CA GLY A 381 20.63 0.48 -14.68
C GLY A 381 21.45 0.63 -15.97
N THR A 382 21.10 -0.10 -17.05
CA THR A 382 21.79 -0.09 -18.35
C THR A 382 21.35 1.03 -19.31
N HIS A 383 20.56 2.00 -18.85
CA HIS A 383 20.06 3.11 -19.69
C HIS A 383 21.15 3.90 -20.42
N PRO A 384 20.88 4.50 -21.59
CA PRO A 384 21.83 5.41 -22.25
C PRO A 384 22.38 6.44 -21.25
N ARG A 385 23.69 6.68 -21.27
CA ARG A 385 24.48 7.41 -20.24
C ARG A 385 23.92 8.78 -19.82
N GLY A 386 23.06 9.42 -20.62
CA GLY A 386 22.56 10.79 -20.39
C GLY A 386 21.52 11.00 -19.28
N HIS A 387 20.88 9.94 -18.75
CA HIS A 387 19.76 10.11 -17.81
C HIS A 387 20.01 9.60 -16.37
N ARG A 388 21.10 8.87 -16.12
CA ARG A 388 21.31 8.13 -14.85
C ARG A 388 21.66 8.99 -13.63
N GLY A 389 22.23 10.19 -13.83
CA GLY A 389 22.72 11.02 -12.73
C GLY A 389 21.83 12.20 -12.35
N ARG A 390 20.82 12.56 -13.15
CA ARG A 390 20.13 13.85 -13.00
C ARG A 390 19.39 14.03 -11.68
N PRO A 391 18.60 13.06 -11.19
CA PRO A 391 17.92 13.22 -9.89
C PRO A 391 18.92 13.27 -8.73
N ALA A 392 20.05 12.55 -8.84
CA ALA A 392 21.13 12.64 -7.87
C ALA A 392 21.78 14.03 -7.86
N LEU A 393 22.04 14.61 -9.04
CA LEU A 393 22.53 15.98 -9.18
C LEU A 393 21.52 17.00 -8.63
N THR A 394 20.23 16.82 -8.88
CA THR A 394 19.16 17.65 -8.28
C THR A 394 19.22 17.60 -6.76
N ALA A 395 19.34 16.41 -6.18
CA ALA A 395 19.43 16.24 -4.73
C ALA A 395 20.69 16.90 -4.13
N VAL A 396 21.85 16.77 -4.79
CA VAL A 396 23.10 17.44 -4.38
C VAL A 396 22.94 18.96 -4.47
N GLY A 397 22.42 19.48 -5.59
CA GLY A 397 22.20 20.92 -5.77
C GLY A 397 21.26 21.51 -4.73
N VAL A 398 20.14 20.84 -4.47
CA VAL A 398 19.18 21.24 -3.42
C VAL A 398 19.83 21.21 -2.04
N ALA A 399 20.60 20.17 -1.71
CA ALA A 399 21.27 20.07 -0.41
C ALA A 399 22.28 21.19 -0.19
N ILE A 400 23.12 21.49 -1.19
CA ILE A 400 24.08 22.60 -1.14
C ILE A 400 23.35 23.93 -0.95
N ALA A 401 22.31 24.18 -1.75
CA ALA A 401 21.55 25.43 -1.70
C ALA A 401 20.86 25.62 -0.34
N SER A 402 20.20 24.58 0.18
CA SER A 402 19.53 24.64 1.48
C SER A 402 20.51 24.83 2.63
N ALA A 403 21.62 24.09 2.65
CA ALA A 403 22.63 24.22 3.69
C ALA A 403 23.34 25.58 3.66
N ALA A 404 23.74 26.06 2.47
CA ALA A 404 24.38 27.36 2.32
C ALA A 404 23.46 28.51 2.77
N THR A 405 22.19 28.47 2.37
CA THR A 405 21.18 29.46 2.80
C THR A 405 20.97 29.41 4.32
N ARG A 406 20.99 28.22 4.92
CA ARG A 406 20.87 28.04 6.38
C ARG A 406 22.06 28.56 7.16
N LEU A 407 23.28 28.38 6.64
CA LEU A 407 24.52 28.82 7.27
C LEU A 407 24.79 30.32 7.08
N ALA A 408 24.29 30.91 5.98
CA ALA A 408 24.36 32.36 5.76
C ALA A 408 23.45 33.14 6.72
N TYR A 409 22.37 32.53 7.20
CA TYR A 409 21.46 33.15 8.16
C TYR A 409 22.06 33.16 9.57
N ARG A 410 22.32 34.37 10.07
CA ARG A 410 22.71 34.62 11.46
C ARG A 410 21.44 34.84 12.30
N PRO A 411 21.03 33.87 13.14
CA PRO A 411 19.88 34.09 14.00
C PRO A 411 20.16 35.25 14.97
N THR A 412 19.15 36.08 15.21
CA THR A 412 19.16 37.09 16.28
C THR A 412 19.00 36.47 17.67
N ALA A 413 18.71 35.17 17.74
CA ALA A 413 18.59 34.42 18.99
C ALA A 413 19.92 34.37 19.74
N THR A 414 19.85 34.58 21.06
CA THR A 414 21.00 34.46 21.95
C THR A 414 21.57 33.04 21.89
N ALA A 415 22.88 32.90 22.09
CA ALA A 415 23.59 31.60 22.05
C ALA A 415 23.04 30.54 23.03
N ALA A 416 22.09 30.91 23.90
CA ALA A 416 21.43 30.03 24.86
C ALA A 416 20.30 29.18 24.25
N ASP A 417 19.69 29.54 23.12
CA ASP A 417 18.57 28.78 22.52
C ASP A 417 19.05 27.73 21.51
N TRP A 418 19.80 26.75 22.04
CA TRP A 418 20.22 25.57 21.28
C TRP A 418 19.02 24.81 20.70
N THR A 419 17.88 24.85 21.39
CA THR A 419 16.62 24.22 21.01
C THR A 419 16.04 24.74 19.70
N GLY A 420 15.91 26.06 19.56
CA GLY A 420 15.45 26.66 18.30
C GLY A 420 16.38 26.36 17.13
N THR A 421 17.69 26.37 17.39
CA THR A 421 18.72 26.20 16.36
C THR A 421 18.71 24.80 15.74
N TRP A 422 18.54 23.73 16.54
CA TRP A 422 18.44 22.36 16.00
C TRP A 422 17.11 22.14 15.27
N ARG A 423 16.00 22.68 15.78
CA ARG A 423 14.69 22.55 15.11
C ARG A 423 14.70 23.17 13.72
N LEU A 424 15.32 24.35 13.58
CA LEU A 424 15.50 24.99 12.27
C LEU A 424 16.32 24.12 11.31
N ASP A 425 17.33 23.40 11.80
CA ASP A 425 18.14 22.52 10.96
C ASP A 425 17.36 21.29 10.49
N VAL A 426 16.61 20.66 11.40
CA VAL A 426 15.69 19.56 11.06
C VAL A 426 14.70 19.99 9.99
N LEU A 427 14.08 21.16 10.17
CA LEU A 427 13.12 21.73 9.22
C LEU A 427 13.80 22.13 7.89
N THR A 428 15.04 22.62 7.92
CA THR A 428 15.82 22.94 6.71
C THR A 428 16.09 21.67 5.90
N ALA A 429 16.52 20.59 6.55
CA ALA A 429 16.79 19.33 5.86
C ALA A 429 15.51 18.63 5.37
N LEU A 430 14.41 18.74 6.12
CA LEU A 430 13.09 18.31 5.67
C LEU A 430 12.64 19.12 4.44
N CYS A 431 12.85 20.45 4.46
CA CYS A 431 12.56 21.35 3.37
C CYS A 431 13.35 20.97 2.10
N ALA A 432 14.66 20.68 2.24
CA ALA A 432 15.50 20.21 1.13
C ALA A 432 14.93 18.95 0.46
N GLY A 433 14.59 17.93 1.25
CA GLY A 433 13.94 16.72 0.72
C GLY A 433 12.59 17.01 0.06
N THR A 434 11.78 17.86 0.69
CA THR A 434 10.43 18.23 0.22
C THR A 434 10.49 18.97 -1.12
N VAL A 435 11.36 19.96 -1.25
CA VAL A 435 11.57 20.69 -2.51
C VAL A 435 12.04 19.74 -3.60
N CYS A 436 13.01 18.87 -3.30
CA CYS A 436 13.47 17.87 -4.25
C CYS A 436 12.32 16.97 -4.75
N ALA A 437 11.48 16.47 -3.83
CA ALA A 437 10.31 15.64 -4.17
C ALA A 437 9.28 16.41 -5.02
N VAL A 438 8.87 17.60 -4.58
CA VAL A 438 7.87 18.43 -5.27
C VAL A 438 8.35 18.82 -6.66
N THR A 439 9.60 19.25 -6.83
CA THR A 439 10.12 19.63 -8.15
C THR A 439 10.16 18.43 -9.09
N LEU A 440 10.59 17.26 -8.62
CA LEU A 440 10.60 16.04 -9.43
C LEU A 440 9.18 15.61 -9.84
N ILE A 441 8.21 15.67 -8.92
CA ILE A 441 6.81 15.33 -9.17
C ILE A 441 6.16 16.35 -10.11
N ALA A 442 6.30 17.65 -9.86
CA ALA A 442 5.70 18.70 -10.66
C ALA A 442 6.17 18.67 -12.13
N LEU A 443 7.45 18.34 -12.36
CA LEU A 443 8.02 18.36 -13.71
C LEU A 443 7.90 17.03 -14.45
N ARG A 444 7.70 15.90 -13.75
CA ARG A 444 7.62 14.56 -14.36
C ARG A 444 6.30 13.82 -14.07
N GLY A 445 5.38 14.43 -13.35
CA GLY A 445 4.13 13.84 -12.88
C GLY A 445 4.37 12.57 -12.06
N SER A 446 3.57 11.52 -12.30
CA SER A 446 3.72 10.22 -11.60
C SER A 446 5.07 9.54 -11.85
N GLY A 447 5.74 9.82 -12.97
CA GLY A 447 7.10 9.36 -13.25
C GLY A 447 8.17 10.02 -12.36
N GLY A 448 7.85 11.17 -11.75
CA GLY A 448 8.71 11.85 -10.78
C GLY A 448 8.75 11.15 -9.43
N LEU A 449 7.68 10.45 -9.04
CA LEU A 449 7.54 9.81 -7.73
C LEU A 449 8.63 8.77 -7.46
N GLY A 450 8.95 7.94 -8.46
CA GLY A 450 10.01 6.93 -8.33
C GLY A 450 11.41 7.53 -8.19
N HIS A 451 11.63 8.72 -8.76
CA HIS A 451 12.89 9.45 -8.59
C HIS A 451 12.97 10.15 -7.23
N ALA A 452 11.85 10.71 -6.77
CA ALA A 452 11.76 11.35 -5.46
C ALA A 452 12.06 10.38 -4.32
N LEU A 453 11.67 9.09 -4.45
CA LEU A 453 11.90 8.04 -3.45
C LEU A 453 13.36 7.85 -3.03
N TYR A 454 14.34 8.19 -3.87
CA TYR A 454 15.75 8.16 -3.49
C TYR A 454 16.41 9.55 -3.47
N ALA A 455 16.01 10.45 -4.37
CA ALA A 455 16.62 11.78 -4.45
C ALA A 455 16.25 12.66 -3.25
N ALA A 456 15.00 12.61 -2.78
CA ALA A 456 14.58 13.43 -1.64
C ALA A 456 15.24 12.98 -0.32
N PRO A 457 15.27 11.69 0.05
CA PRO A 457 16.01 11.23 1.22
C PRO A 457 17.50 11.55 1.14
N MET A 458 18.10 11.43 -0.05
CA MET A 458 19.50 11.80 -0.26
C MET A 458 19.74 13.30 -0.04
N ALA A 459 18.87 14.17 -0.57
CA ALA A 459 18.97 15.62 -0.35
C ALA A 459 18.85 15.97 1.14
N THR A 460 17.91 15.32 1.86
CA THR A 460 17.76 15.49 3.30
C THR A 460 19.01 15.07 4.07
N VAL A 461 19.54 13.86 3.84
CA VAL A 461 20.74 13.35 4.54
C VAL A 461 21.97 14.20 4.22
N LEU A 462 22.17 14.62 2.97
CA LEU A 462 23.27 15.51 2.60
C LEU A 462 23.15 16.87 3.31
N THR A 463 21.95 17.45 3.36
CA THR A 463 21.71 18.72 4.07
C THR A 463 22.00 18.58 5.57
N VAL A 464 21.48 17.53 6.20
CA VAL A 464 21.77 17.19 7.61
C VAL A 464 23.27 17.09 7.84
N THR A 465 23.99 16.38 6.96
CA THR A 465 25.43 16.12 7.12
C THR A 465 26.24 17.42 7.02
N VAL A 466 25.90 18.32 6.10
CA VAL A 466 26.57 19.63 5.98
C VAL A 466 26.31 20.51 7.21
N LEU A 467 25.05 20.58 7.67
CA LEU A 467 24.68 21.38 8.85
C LEU A 467 25.33 20.83 10.13
N TRP A 468 25.36 19.51 10.27
CA TRP A 468 26.07 18.84 11.35
C TRP A 468 27.58 19.12 11.33
N ALA A 469 28.23 18.98 10.17
CA ALA A 469 29.66 19.21 10.04
C ALA A 469 30.04 20.65 10.43
N ALA A 470 29.22 21.64 10.05
CA ALA A 470 29.41 23.03 10.44
C ALA A 470 29.30 23.28 11.96
N ARG A 471 28.71 22.35 12.71
CA ARG A 471 28.46 22.45 14.16
C ARG A 471 29.16 21.40 15.00
N PHE A 472 30.00 20.57 14.38
CA PHE A 472 30.62 19.41 15.02
C PHE A 472 31.31 19.76 16.35
N GLY A 473 32.05 20.88 16.40
CA GLY A 473 32.75 21.33 17.61
C GLY A 473 31.89 21.98 18.69
N SER A 474 30.60 22.24 18.41
CA SER A 474 29.70 22.94 19.34
C SER A 474 28.76 22.01 20.13
N TRP A 475 28.70 20.73 19.77
CA TRP A 475 27.76 19.77 20.34
C TRP A 475 28.45 18.84 21.34
N LYS A 476 27.81 18.62 22.49
CA LYS A 476 28.33 17.68 23.52
C LYS A 476 28.37 16.23 23.03
N HIS A 477 27.37 15.82 22.23
CA HIS A 477 27.25 14.47 21.67
C HIS A 477 27.00 14.56 20.15
N PRO A 478 28.04 14.87 19.36
CA PRO A 478 27.85 15.25 17.96
C PRO A 478 27.27 14.12 17.10
N PHE A 479 27.64 12.86 17.37
CA PHE A 479 27.15 11.71 16.61
C PHE A 479 25.71 11.31 16.97
N GLU A 480 25.34 11.38 18.24
CA GLU A 480 23.96 11.16 18.68
C GLU A 480 23.05 12.22 18.09
N ALA A 481 23.44 13.50 18.19
CA ALA A 481 22.66 14.60 17.60
C ALA A 481 22.56 14.50 16.07
N TRP A 482 23.57 13.97 15.38
CA TRP A 482 23.44 13.65 13.95
C TRP A 482 22.41 12.54 13.69
N GLY A 483 22.56 11.40 14.37
CA GLY A 483 21.75 10.22 14.12
C GLY A 483 20.29 10.37 14.56
N THR A 484 20.07 10.65 15.84
CA THR A 484 18.75 10.59 16.48
C THR A 484 17.96 11.89 16.35
N VAL A 485 18.65 13.04 16.27
CA VAL A 485 17.97 14.35 16.24
C VAL A 485 17.86 14.89 14.83
N LEU A 486 18.90 14.80 14.00
CA LEU A 486 18.85 15.35 12.65
C LEU A 486 18.38 14.33 11.60
N VAL A 487 19.04 13.18 11.48
CA VAL A 487 18.72 12.20 10.43
C VAL A 487 17.35 11.57 10.68
N GLU A 488 17.12 11.05 11.88
CA GLU A 488 15.87 10.37 12.24
C GLU A 488 14.66 11.30 12.12
N SER A 489 14.70 12.47 12.74
CA SER A 489 13.57 13.41 12.71
C SER A 489 13.28 13.95 11.31
N SER A 490 14.31 14.33 10.54
CA SER A 490 14.11 14.85 9.17
C SER A 490 13.61 13.78 8.21
N LEU A 491 14.10 12.53 8.31
CA LEU A 491 13.63 11.43 7.46
C LEU A 491 12.22 10.97 7.84
N ALA A 492 11.88 10.93 9.14
CA ALA A 492 10.51 10.63 9.58
C ALA A 492 9.52 11.69 9.09
N GLY A 493 9.89 12.98 9.16
CA GLY A 493 9.10 14.07 8.56
C GLY A 493 9.00 13.94 7.04
N LEU A 494 10.08 13.57 6.37
CA LEU A 494 10.07 13.39 4.92
C LEU A 494 9.16 12.23 4.51
N ALA A 495 9.07 11.16 5.30
CA ALA A 495 8.17 10.05 5.05
C ALA A 495 6.70 10.51 5.03
N VAL A 496 6.29 11.38 5.98
CA VAL A 496 4.96 12.00 6.00
C VAL A 496 4.72 12.80 4.72
N VAL A 497 5.66 13.66 4.35
CA VAL A 497 5.56 14.50 3.16
C VAL A 497 5.47 13.65 1.89
N LEU A 498 6.29 12.62 1.74
CA LEU A 498 6.28 11.74 0.57
C LEU A 498 4.96 10.98 0.45
N LEU A 499 4.40 10.47 1.55
CA LEU A 499 3.09 9.83 1.55
C LEU A 499 1.98 10.80 1.15
N ALA A 500 1.97 12.00 1.72
CA ALA A 500 0.99 13.03 1.41
C ALA A 500 1.08 13.48 -0.06
N LEU A 501 2.29 13.69 -0.60
CA LEU A 501 2.52 14.05 -2.00
C LEU A 501 2.19 12.91 -2.96
N ALA A 502 2.38 11.65 -2.55
CA ALA A 502 2.12 10.49 -3.39
C ALA A 502 0.64 10.34 -3.76
N VAL A 503 -0.28 10.80 -2.90
CA VAL A 503 -1.73 10.77 -3.17
C VAL A 503 -2.08 11.53 -4.45
N PRO A 504 -1.86 12.86 -4.56
CA PRO A 504 -2.13 13.58 -5.80
C PRO A 504 -1.16 13.19 -6.93
N ALA A 505 0.12 12.93 -6.62
CA ALA A 505 1.12 12.60 -7.64
C ALA A 505 0.81 11.30 -8.39
N GLY A 506 0.27 10.29 -7.71
CA GLY A 506 -0.19 9.03 -8.31
C GLY A 506 -1.33 9.24 -9.31
N GLN A 507 -2.08 10.34 -9.17
CA GLN A 507 -3.17 10.71 -10.06
C GLN A 507 -2.71 11.53 -11.28
N LEU A 508 -1.46 11.98 -11.31
CA LEU A 508 -0.92 12.75 -12.43
C LEU A 508 -0.49 11.84 -13.60
N PRO A 509 -0.60 12.31 -14.85
CA PRO A 509 0.02 11.63 -15.99
C PRO A 509 1.54 11.58 -15.81
N ALA A 510 2.19 10.56 -16.38
CA ALA A 510 3.64 10.59 -16.49
C ALA A 510 4.03 11.60 -17.58
N TRP A 511 4.66 12.70 -17.22
CA TRP A 511 5.05 13.75 -18.15
C TRP A 511 6.52 13.62 -18.56
N GLY A 512 6.79 13.92 -19.83
CA GLY A 512 8.06 14.51 -20.25
C GLY A 512 9.34 13.71 -19.99
N SER A 513 9.30 12.39 -19.76
CA SER A 513 10.52 11.60 -19.53
C SER A 513 11.53 11.70 -20.69
N THR A 514 11.06 12.01 -21.90
CA THR A 514 11.85 12.17 -23.12
C THR A 514 12.21 13.62 -23.46
N ARG A 515 11.60 14.65 -22.83
CA ARG A 515 11.88 16.05 -23.19
C ARG A 515 13.20 16.52 -22.56
N ARG A 516 14.17 16.88 -23.39
CA ARG A 516 15.51 17.34 -22.95
C ARG A 516 15.43 18.58 -22.08
N GLU A 517 14.54 19.51 -22.40
CA GLU A 517 14.35 20.79 -21.70
C GLU A 517 13.93 20.60 -20.23
N VAL A 518 12.92 19.76 -19.99
CA VAL A 518 12.44 19.42 -18.64
C VAL A 518 13.61 18.93 -17.78
N ASN A 519 14.48 18.11 -18.36
CA ASN A 519 15.60 17.56 -17.62
C ASN A 519 16.69 18.58 -17.23
N ILE A 520 16.82 19.68 -17.95
CA ILE A 520 17.78 20.76 -17.62
C ILE A 520 17.14 21.73 -16.62
N ALA A 521 15.83 22.00 -16.75
CA ALA A 521 15.10 22.90 -15.86
C ALA A 521 14.95 22.36 -14.43
N VAL A 522 14.79 21.03 -14.26
CA VAL A 522 14.60 20.38 -12.94
C VAL A 522 15.63 20.81 -11.90
N PRO A 523 16.96 20.62 -12.09
CA PRO A 523 17.95 20.97 -11.06
C PRO A 523 17.98 22.47 -10.76
N VAL A 524 17.85 23.33 -11.79
CA VAL A 524 17.90 24.79 -11.62
C VAL A 524 16.70 25.27 -10.81
N LEU A 525 15.50 24.84 -11.18
CA LEU A 525 14.28 25.20 -10.46
C LEU A 525 14.30 24.69 -9.03
N ALA A 526 14.75 23.44 -8.81
CA ALA A 526 14.84 22.87 -7.48
C ALA A 526 15.78 23.67 -6.56
N VAL A 527 16.93 24.11 -7.08
CA VAL A 527 17.89 24.96 -6.35
C VAL A 527 17.25 26.30 -5.98
N ILE A 528 16.61 26.98 -6.93
CA ILE A 528 15.96 28.28 -6.68
C ILE A 528 14.85 28.14 -5.63
N THR A 529 13.99 27.12 -5.77
CA THR A 529 12.93 26.83 -4.81
C THR A 529 13.48 26.47 -3.43
N ALA A 530 14.62 25.77 -3.36
CA ALA A 530 15.25 25.41 -2.09
C ALA A 530 15.74 26.64 -1.33
N VAL A 531 16.37 27.59 -2.02
CA VAL A 531 16.77 28.88 -1.43
C VAL A 531 15.55 29.64 -0.91
N ALA A 532 14.53 29.81 -1.75
CA ALA A 532 13.31 30.53 -1.38
C ALA A 532 12.59 29.90 -0.19
N ALA A 533 12.47 28.57 -0.16
CA ALA A 533 11.79 27.85 0.91
C ALA A 533 12.55 27.90 2.24
N VAL A 534 13.89 27.84 2.22
CA VAL A 534 14.71 28.00 3.44
C VAL A 534 14.66 29.43 3.95
N LEU A 535 14.70 30.45 3.08
CA LEU A 535 14.51 31.86 3.49
C LEU A 535 13.13 32.09 4.12
N ALA A 536 12.08 31.54 3.52
CA ALA A 536 10.73 31.61 4.07
C ALA A 536 10.63 30.90 5.43
N LEU A 537 11.25 29.73 5.56
CA LEU A 537 11.33 29.00 6.84
C LEU A 537 12.06 29.81 7.91
N GLN A 538 13.15 30.48 7.58
CA GLN A 538 13.90 31.32 8.52
C GLN A 538 13.10 32.54 8.97
N HIS A 539 12.39 33.19 8.03
CA HIS A 539 11.57 34.36 8.34
C HIS A 539 10.38 33.98 9.24
N SER A 540 9.71 32.87 8.94
CA SER A 540 8.55 32.38 9.70
C SER A 540 8.92 31.57 10.94
N GLY A 541 10.17 31.09 11.03
CA GLY A 541 10.64 30.18 12.07
C GLY A 541 10.53 30.76 13.47
N ASN A 542 10.75 32.07 13.61
CA ASN A 542 10.57 32.76 14.89
C ASN A 542 9.10 32.70 15.36
N VAL A 543 8.12 32.72 14.45
CA VAL A 543 6.70 32.62 14.80
C VAL A 543 6.29 31.17 15.07
N LEU A 544 6.87 30.21 14.34
CA LEU A 544 6.59 28.78 14.46
C LEU A 544 7.25 28.11 15.68
N LEU A 545 8.36 28.65 16.19
CA LEU A 545 9.10 28.07 17.31
C LEU A 545 8.70 28.65 18.67
N LEU A 546 8.09 29.85 18.69
CA LEU A 546 7.65 30.56 19.90
C LEU A 546 6.20 30.29 20.29
N ARG A 547 5.47 29.47 19.51
CA ARG A 547 4.10 29.00 19.79
C ARG A 547 4.08 27.49 19.79
#